data_AF-A0A3B8XPN2-F1
#
_entry.id   AF-A0A3B8XPN2-F1
#
_cell.length_a   1.000
_cell.length_b   1.000
_cell.length_c   1.000
_cell.angle_alpha   90.00
_cell.angle_beta   90.00
_cell.angle_gamma   90.00
#
_symmetry.space_group_name_H-M   'P 1'
#
loop_
_entity.id
_entity.type
_entity.pdbx_description
1 polymer ?
#
loop_
_entity_poly.entity_id
_entity_poly.type
_entity_poly.pdbx_seq_one_letter_code
_entity_poly.pdbx_strand_id
1 'polypeptide(L)'
;MTVNMKTVKANGIAINYEDRGPADATPILFVNGYTSTMMSWPEELMEGLREKGFRVIRYDNRDVGKSEKLSGLPKMPDVAAAVREGR
;
A
#
# COMPACT_ATOMS: atom_id res chain seq x y z
N MET A 1 17.08 6.41 7.43
CA MET A 1 16.26 5.46 8.21
C MET A 1 15.86 4.33 7.30
N THR A 2 15.91 3.07 7.77
CA THR A 2 15.60 1.89 6.96
C THR A 2 14.17 1.46 7.24
N VAL A 3 13.32 1.46 6.21
CA VAL A 3 11.93 0.98 6.27
C VAL A 3 11.94 -0.55 6.21
N ASN A 4 11.39 -1.22 7.23
CA ASN A 4 11.36 -2.69 7.26
C ASN A 4 10.10 -3.21 6.54
N MET A 5 10.23 -3.39 5.24
CA MET A 5 9.14 -3.82 4.37
C MET A 5 8.94 -5.33 4.46
N LYS A 6 7.70 -5.77 4.61
CA LYS A 6 7.25 -7.16 4.68
C LYS A 6 6.16 -7.38 3.61
N THR A 7 5.90 -8.64 3.29
CA THR A 7 4.84 -9.02 2.36
C THR A 7 3.92 -10.05 3.00
N VAL A 8 2.61 -9.91 2.79
CA VAL A 8 1.60 -10.87 3.19
C VAL A 8 0.68 -11.20 2.01
N LYS A 9 0.20 -12.44 1.91
CA LYS A 9 -0.80 -12.82 0.92
C LYS A 9 -2.20 -12.60 1.50
N ALA A 10 -3.00 -11.75 0.86
CA ALA A 10 -4.38 -11.48 1.26
C ALA A 10 -5.29 -11.54 0.03
N ASN A 11 -6.37 -12.32 0.10
CA ASN A 11 -7.32 -12.52 -1.01
C ASN A 11 -6.64 -12.93 -2.34
N GLY A 12 -5.58 -13.73 -2.26
CA GLY A 12 -4.81 -14.15 -3.42
C GLY A 12 -3.73 -13.16 -3.89
N ILE A 13 -3.71 -11.94 -3.38
CA ILE A 13 -2.84 -10.83 -3.80
C ILE A 13 -1.68 -10.66 -2.81
N ALA A 14 -0.45 -10.52 -3.29
CA ALA A 14 0.67 -10.13 -2.43
C ALA A 14 0.61 -8.64 -2.07
N ILE A 15 0.49 -8.33 -0.77
CA ILE A 15 0.44 -6.97 -0.23
C ILE A 15 1.74 -6.64 0.49
N ASN A 16 2.39 -5.57 0.06
CA ASN A 16 3.57 -5.00 0.71
C ASN A 16 3.15 -4.07 1.85
N TYR A 17 3.78 -4.20 3.00
CA TYR A 17 3.47 -3.41 4.19
C TYR A 17 4.68 -3.20 5.10
N GLU A 18 4.52 -2.27 6.04
CA GLU A 18 5.42 -2.05 7.15
C GLU A 18 4.64 -2.13 8.46
N ASP A 19 5.26 -2.69 9.49
CA ASP A 19 4.66 -2.94 10.81
C ASP A 19 5.69 -2.63 11.90
N ARG A 20 5.40 -1.60 12.69
CA ARG A 20 6.29 -1.02 13.71
C ARG A 20 5.65 -1.08 15.09
N GLY A 21 6.50 -1.16 16.11
CA GLY A 21 6.08 -1.17 17.52
C GLY A 21 5.78 -2.56 18.07
N PRO A 22 5.35 -2.66 19.34
CA PRO A 22 5.03 -3.94 19.98
C PRO A 22 3.87 -4.65 19.29
N ALA A 23 3.93 -5.98 19.14
CA ALA A 23 2.90 -6.74 18.43
C ALA A 23 1.54 -6.76 19.16
N ASP A 24 1.56 -6.58 20.48
CA ASP A 24 0.45 -6.58 21.42
C ASP A 24 -0.10 -5.18 21.75
N ALA A 25 0.56 -4.12 21.25
CA ALA A 25 0.08 -2.75 21.38
C ALA A 25 -1.18 -2.49 20.53
N THR A 26 -1.96 -1.46 20.90
CA THR A 26 -3.13 -1.02 20.14
C THR A 26 -2.72 -0.68 18.70
N PRO A 27 -3.32 -1.35 17.68
CA PRO A 27 -2.93 -1.14 16.30
C PRO A 27 -3.58 0.10 15.68
N ILE A 28 -2.80 0.83 14.88
CA ILE A 28 -3.27 1.88 13.97
C ILE A 28 -2.88 1.46 12.56
N LEU A 29 -3.88 1.30 11.69
CA LEU A 29 -3.69 0.97 10.28
C LEU A 29 -3.88 2.22 9.40
N PHE A 30 -2.87 2.55 8.62
CA PHE A 30 -2.90 3.62 7.65
C PHE A 30 -3.35 3.12 6.28
N VAL A 31 -4.50 3.61 5.83
CA VAL A 31 -5.12 3.29 4.54
C VAL A 31 -4.90 4.46 3.57
N ASN A 32 -4.33 4.19 2.40
CA ASN A 32 -4.03 5.21 1.42
C ASN A 32 -5.24 5.59 0.57
N GLY A 33 -5.32 6.87 0.21
CA GLY A 33 -6.19 7.36 -0.86
C GLY A 33 -5.65 7.03 -2.27
N TYR A 34 -6.36 7.54 -3.28
CA TYR A 34 -5.93 7.43 -4.68
C TYR A 34 -4.57 8.14 -4.89
N THR A 35 -3.77 7.64 -5.84
CA THR A 35 -2.40 8.09 -6.18
C THR A 35 -1.36 8.07 -5.04
N SER A 36 -1.68 7.54 -3.87
CA SER A 36 -0.79 7.47 -2.70
C SER A 36 -0.18 6.08 -2.54
N THR A 37 1.01 6.01 -1.92
CA THR A 37 1.69 4.76 -1.52
C THR A 37 1.94 4.78 -0.02
N MET A 38 2.39 3.67 0.58
CA MET A 38 2.73 3.67 2.01
C MET A 38 3.77 4.74 2.38
N MET A 39 4.63 5.14 1.44
CA MET A 39 5.66 6.17 1.66
C MET A 39 5.08 7.59 1.70
N SER A 40 3.80 7.78 1.37
CA SER A 40 3.15 9.09 1.42
C SER A 40 2.87 9.58 2.84
N TRP A 41 2.94 8.70 3.85
CA TRP A 41 2.86 9.09 5.26
C TRP A 41 4.23 9.57 5.76
N PRO A 42 4.32 10.77 6.38
CA PRO A 42 5.56 11.29 6.93
C PRO A 42 6.19 10.33 7.94
N GLU A 43 7.50 10.18 7.90
CA GLU A 43 8.24 9.26 8.76
C GLU A 43 8.12 9.67 10.24
N GLU A 44 8.08 10.97 10.51
CA GLU A 44 7.91 11.56 11.84
C GLU A 44 6.55 11.22 12.45
N LEU A 45 5.50 11.09 11.62
CA LEU A 45 4.18 10.65 12.08
C LEU A 45 4.21 9.18 12.50
N MET A 46 4.84 8.34 11.67
CA MET A 46 4.96 6.90 11.96
C MET A 46 5.76 6.66 13.24
N GLU A 47 6.88 7.36 13.38
CA GLU A 47 7.77 7.24 14.53
C GLU A 47 7.14 7.84 15.79
N GLY A 48 6.54 9.03 15.71
CA GLY A 48 5.89 9.65 16.85
C GLY A 48 4.73 8.83 17.41
N LEU A 49 3.99 8.11 16.56
CA LEU A 49 2.95 7.16 17.02
C LEU A 49 3.55 5.90 17.62
N ARG A 50 4.63 5.37 17.05
CA ARG A 50 5.36 4.22 17.59
C ARG A 50 5.92 4.53 18.98
N GLU A 51 6.52 5.71 19.17
CA GLU A 51 7.05 6.18 20.45
C GLU A 51 5.98 6.37 21.52
N LYS A 52 4.75 6.70 21.11
CA LYS A 52 3.57 6.72 22.02
C LYS A 52 3.04 5.34 22.38
N GLY A 53 3.69 4.27 21.92
CA GLY A 53 3.36 2.89 22.27
C GLY A 53 2.29 2.26 21.39
N PHE A 54 1.98 2.81 20.21
CA PHE A 54 1.08 2.18 19.25
C PHE A 54 1.82 1.20 18.34
N ARG A 55 1.10 0.18 17.87
CA ARG A 55 1.54 -0.65 16.74
C ARG A 55 1.12 0.04 15.45
N VAL A 56 2.08 0.54 14.69
CA VAL A 56 1.84 1.39 13.52
C VAL A 56 2.04 0.58 12.25
N ILE A 57 0.97 0.43 11.46
CA ILE A 57 0.96 -0.39 10.25
C ILE A 57 0.58 0.48 9.06
N ARG A 58 1.38 0.45 8.00
CA ARG A 58 1.06 1.08 6.70
C ARG A 58 1.33 0.09 5.57
N TYR A 59 0.58 0.19 4.48
CA TYR A 59 0.69 -0.77 3.37
C TYR A 59 0.48 -0.10 2.02
N ASP A 60 0.97 -0.73 0.95
CA ASP A 60 0.66 -0.32 -0.42
C ASP A 60 -0.67 -0.95 -0.86
N ASN A 61 -1.60 -0.15 -1.39
CA ASN A 61 -2.84 -0.65 -1.98
C ASN A 61 -2.57 -1.68 -3.11
N ARG A 62 -3.57 -2.50 -3.45
CA ARG A 62 -3.47 -3.41 -4.63
C ARG A 62 -3.04 -2.62 -5.86
N ASP A 63 -2.15 -3.18 -6.67
CA ASP A 63 -1.58 -2.54 -7.87
C ASP A 63 -0.69 -1.30 -7.61
N VAL A 64 -0.43 -0.94 -6.36
CA VAL A 64 0.35 0.25 -5.96
C VAL A 64 1.68 -0.14 -5.31
N GLY A 65 2.69 0.72 -5.42
CA GLY A 65 3.98 0.54 -4.75
C GLY A 65 4.62 -0.82 -5.03
N LYS A 66 5.01 -1.54 -3.97
CA LYS A 66 5.56 -2.90 -4.08
C LYS A 66 4.53 -4.02 -3.84
N SER A 67 3.25 -3.68 -3.66
CA SER A 67 2.19 -4.68 -3.74
C SER A 67 2.07 -5.22 -5.16
N GLU A 68 1.52 -6.42 -5.28
CA GLU A 68 1.32 -7.13 -6.55
C GLU A 68 0.65 -6.23 -7.60
N LYS A 69 1.20 -6.29 -8.81
CA LYS A 69 0.64 -5.61 -9.99
C LYS A 69 -0.37 -6.51 -10.66
N LEU A 70 -1.57 -5.99 -10.86
CA LEU A 70 -2.64 -6.76 -11.46
C LEU A 70 -2.39 -6.92 -12.95
N SER A 71 -2.53 -8.15 -13.43
CA SER A 71 -2.47 -8.48 -14.85
C SER A 71 -3.87 -8.47 -15.47
N GLY A 72 -3.95 -8.42 -16.79
CA GLY A 72 -5.23 -8.43 -17.52
C GLY A 72 -5.88 -7.07 -17.70
N LEU A 73 -5.19 -5.98 -17.36
CA LEU A 73 -5.59 -4.63 -17.78
C LEU A 73 -5.50 -4.54 -19.32
N PRO A 74 -6.48 -3.90 -19.98
CA PRO A 74 -6.44 -3.72 -21.43
C PRO A 74 -5.21 -2.92 -21.82
N LYS A 75 -4.57 -3.29 -22.93
CA LYS A 75 -3.39 -2.55 -23.40
C LYS A 75 -3.87 -1.18 -23.89
N MET A 76 -3.03 -0.16 -23.74
CA MET A 76 -3.38 1.20 -24.19
C MET A 76 -3.88 1.28 -25.64
N PRO A 77 -3.35 0.52 -26.61
CA PRO A 77 -3.91 0.48 -27.97
C PRO A 77 -5.36 -0.04 -28.02
N ASP A 78 -5.69 -1.05 -27.21
CA ASP A 78 -7.03 -1.63 -27.14
C ASP A 78 -8.01 -0.64 -26.51
N VAL A 79 -7.57 0.07 -25.47
CA VAL A 79 -8.34 1.17 -24.86
C VAL A 79 -8.58 2.29 -25.86
N ALA A 80 -7.55 2.70 -26.60
CA ALA A 80 -7.66 3.76 -27.60
C ALA A 80 -8.60 3.38 -28.75
N ALA A 81 -8.57 2.11 -29.19
CA ALA A 81 -9.49 1.58 -30.18
C ALA A 81 -10.94 1.61 -29.67
N ALA A 82 -11.20 1.12 -28.47
CA ALA A 82 -12.53 1.14 -27.85
C ALA A 82 -13.09 2.57 -27.72
N VAL A 83 -12.26 3.53 -27.27
CA VAL A 83 -12.64 4.94 -27.17
C VAL A 83 -12.97 5.53 -28.54
N ARG A 84 -12.20 5.22 -29.59
CA ARG A 84 -12.51 5.64 -30.97
C ARG A 84 -13.81 5.02 -31.50
N GLU A 85 -14.14 3.82 -31.06
CA GLU A 85 -15.38 3.11 -31.39
C GLU A 85 -16.57 3.55 -30.54
N GLY A 86 -16.38 4.47 -29.57
CA GLY A 86 -17.43 4.95 -28.68
C GLY A 86 -17.91 3.92 -27.66
N ARG A 87 -17.04 2.96 -27.29
CA ARG A 87 -17.31 1.90 -26.31
C ARG A 87 -16.64 2.18 -24.97
#